data_AF-A0A1Q6E488-F1
#
_entry.id   AF-A0A1Q6E488-F1
#
_cell.length_a   1.000
_cell.length_b   1.000
_cell.length_c   1.000
_cell.angle_alpha   90.00
_cell.angle_beta   90.00
_cell.angle_gamma   90.00
#
_symmetry.space_group_name_H-M   'P 1'
#
loop_
_entity.id
_entity.type
_entity.pdbx_description
1 polymer ?
#
loop_
_entity_poly.entity_id
_entity_poly.type
_entity_poly.pdbx_seq_one_letter_code
_entity_poly.pdbx_strand_id
1 'polypeptide(L)' 'MPIEGTEEYIDLLFYHLNLHCYVVVEVKVKEFKSRDIGQIGTYINIVDDIVRTDADGKTIGLIICKEKNNE' A
#
# COMPACT_ATOMS: atom_id res chain seq x y z
N MET A 1 -3.48 1.83 12.23
CA MET A 1 -3.25 2.86 13.27
C MET A 1 -3.97 4.12 12.82
N PRO A 2 -4.74 4.79 13.69
CA PRO A 2 -5.58 5.90 13.26
C PRO A 2 -4.71 7.12 12.92
N ILE A 3 -4.92 7.68 11.74
CA ILE A 3 -4.44 8.99 11.33
C ILE A 3 -5.66 9.90 11.46
N GLU A 4 -5.66 10.77 12.48
CA GLU A 4 -6.69 11.79 12.77
C GLU A 4 -8.16 11.39 12.49
N GLY A 5 -8.78 10.67 13.43
CA GLY A 5 -10.25 10.57 13.50
C GLY A 5 -10.94 9.68 12.45
N THR A 6 -10.19 9.14 11.49
CA THR A 6 -10.66 8.10 10.57
C THR A 6 -9.83 6.84 10.74
N GLU A 7 -10.48 5.71 11.02
CA GLU A 7 -9.85 4.39 10.96
C GLU A 7 -9.64 4.05 9.48
N GLU A 8 -8.43 4.29 8.97
CA GLU A 8 -8.04 3.85 7.65
C GLU A 8 -7.44 2.43 7.71
N TYR A 9 -7.89 1.57 6.82
CA TYR A 9 -7.47 0.17 6.72
C TYR A 9 -6.85 -0.09 5.34
N ILE A 10 -5.89 -1.02 5.30
CA ILE A 10 -5.37 -1.54 4.04
C ILE A 10 -6.50 -2.28 3.33
N ASP A 11 -6.75 -1.94 2.06
CA ASP A 11 -7.74 -2.65 1.23
C ASP A 11 -7.34 -4.13 1.07
N LEU A 12 -6.13 -4.38 0.58
CA LEU A 12 -5.60 -5.72 0.33
C LEU A 12 -4.11 -5.80 0.67
N LEU A 13 -3.70 -6.89 1.35
CA LEU A 13 -2.30 -7.22 1.63
C LEU A 13 -1.98 -8.60 1.05
N PHE A 14 -1.03 -8.65 0.12
CA PHE A 14 -0.55 -9.89 -0.49
C PHE A 14 0.91 -10.17 -0.14
N TYR A 15 1.36 -11.38 -0.45
CA TYR A 15 2.77 -11.76 -0.40
C TYR A 15 3.22 -12.26 -1.77
N HIS A 16 4.29 -11.68 -2.32
CA HIS A 16 4.86 -12.09 -3.59
C HIS A 16 5.89 -13.19 -3.37
N LEU A 17 5.57 -14.43 -3.76
CA LEU A 17 6.41 -15.60 -3.48
C LEU A 17 7.83 -15.51 -4.06
N ASN A 18 8.00 -15.07 -5.32
CA ASN A 18 9.35 -15.06 -5.92
C ASN A 18 10.25 -13.91 -5.45
N LEU A 19 9.66 -12.75 -5.12
CA LEU A 19 10.38 -11.59 -4.58
C LEU A 19 10.52 -11.67 -3.06
N HIS A 20 9.79 -12.59 -2.42
CA HIS A 20 9.70 -12.73 -0.98
C HIS A 20 9.38 -11.42 -0.27
N CYS A 21 8.34 -10.70 -0.70
CA CYS A 21 7.97 -9.41 -0.11
C CYS A 21 6.45 -9.23 -0.01
N TYR A 22 6.02 -8.38 0.93
CA TYR A 22 4.62 -7.98 1.03
C TYR A 22 4.25 -6.97 -0.07
N VAL A 23 2.98 -6.99 -0.49
CA VAL A 23 2.42 -6.05 -1.45
C VAL A 23 1.13 -5.46 -0.88
N VAL A 24 1.18 -4.17 -0.54
CA VAL A 24 0.00 -3.38 -0.16
C VAL A 24 -0.68 -2.92 -1.43
N VAL A 25 -1.95 -3.26 -1.61
CA VAL A 25 -2.73 -2.86 -2.79
C VAL A 25 -3.90 -1.99 -2.34
N GLU A 26 -3.96 -0.78 -2.89
CA GLU A 26 -5.05 0.18 -2.69
C GLU A 26 -5.88 0.28 -3.99
N VAL A 27 -7.20 0.14 -3.90
CA VAL A 27 -8.09 0.17 -5.07
C VAL A 27 -8.90 1.46 -5.07
N LYS A 28 -8.66 2.32 -6.06
CA LYS A 28 -9.39 3.58 -6.23
C LYS A 28 -10.26 3.54 -7.48
N VAL A 29 -11.56 3.76 -7.27
CA VAL A 29 -12.56 3.91 -8.36
C VAL A 29 -12.48 5.29 -9.02
N LYS A 30 -11.75 6.24 -8.41
CA LYS A 30 -11.58 7.64 -8.83
C LYS A 30 -10.17 7.90 -9.34
N GLU A 31 -9.96 9.07 -9.93
CA GLU A 31 -8.64 9.59 -10.29
C GLU A 31 -7.68 9.55 -9.11
N PHE A 32 -6.42 9.25 -9.44
CA PHE A 32 -5.30 9.26 -8.52
C PHE A 32 -5.00 10.67 -8.00
N LYS A 33 -4.83 10.81 -6.69
CA LYS A 33 -4.44 12.06 -6.04
C LYS A 33 -3.14 11.89 -5.26
N SER A 34 -2.39 12.98 -5.09
CA SER A 34 -1.15 12.98 -4.29
C SER A 34 -1.35 12.48 -2.85
N ARG A 35 -2.54 12.68 -2.26
CA ARG A 35 -2.91 12.12 -0.95
C ARG A 35 -2.85 10.59 -0.91
N ASP A 36 -3.16 9.91 -2.02
CA ASP A 36 -3.15 8.45 -2.09
C ASP A 36 -1.72 7.88 -1.96
N ILE A 37 -0.71 8.63 -2.42
CA ILE A 37 0.71 8.28 -2.20
C ILE A 37 1.06 8.33 -0.72
N GLY A 38 0.61 9.37 -0.02
CA GLY A 38 0.86 9.51 1.42
C GLY A 38 0.21 8.38 2.23
N GLN A 39 -1.00 8.00 1.85
CA GLN A 39 -1.72 6.89 2.47
C GLN A 39 -0.99 5.56 2.24
N ILE A 40 -0.67 5.20 0.99
CA ILE A 40 0.02 3.93 0.72
C ILE A 40 1.42 3.88 1.35
N GLY A 41 2.15 5.00 1.37
CA GLY A 41 3.45 5.10 2.04
C GLY A 41 3.35 4.82 3.54
N THR A 42 2.28 5.29 4.19
CA THR A 42 2.01 5.01 5.60
C THR A 42 1.80 3.50 5.82
N TYR A 43 1.03 2.84 4.95
CA TYR A 43 0.81 1.40 5.06
C TYR A 43 2.06 0.57 4.79
N ILE A 44 2.87 0.94 3.81
CA ILE A 44 4.16 0.29 3.54
C ILE A 44 5.02 0.31 4.80
N ASN A 45 5.17 1.48 5.44
CA ASN A 45 5.96 1.62 6.67
C ASN A 45 5.41 0.74 7.80
N ILE A 46 4.09 0.75 8.01
CA ILE A 46 3.45 -0.09 9.03
C ILE A 46 3.70 -1.58 8.78
N VAL A 47 3.60 -2.04 7.53
CA VAL A 47 3.86 -3.44 7.17
C VAL A 47 5.33 -3.78 7.36
N ASP A 48 6.24 -2.90 6.93
CA ASP A 48 7.69 -3.06 7.09
C ASP A 48 8.12 -3.12 8.55
N ASP A 49 7.41 -2.45 9.47
CA ASP A 49 7.71 -2.37 10.89
C ASP A 49 7.07 -3.50 11.72
N ILE A 50 5.86 -3.96 11.34
CA ILE A 50 5.04 -4.83 12.21
C ILE A 50 4.88 -6.25 11.65
N VAL A 51 4.93 -6.41 10.33
CA VAL A 51 4.59 -7.69 9.67
C VAL A 51 5.81 -8.32 9.00
N ARG A 52 6.66 -7.50 8.38
CA ARG A 52 7.87 -7.93 7.67
C ARG A 52 8.88 -8.55 8.63
N THR A 53 9.52 -9.62 8.19
CA THR A 53 10.66 -10.24 8.90
C THR A 53 11.97 -9.93 8.18
N ASP A 54 13.10 -10.26 8.80
CA ASP A 54 14.42 -10.08 8.18
C ASP A 54 14.63 -10.92 6.91
N ALA A 55 13.83 -11.98 6.71
CA ALA A 55 13.86 -12.81 5.52
C ALA A 55 13.07 -12.21 4.34
N ASP A 56 12.24 -11.20 4.60
CA ASP A 56 11.37 -10.59 3.62
C ASP A 56 12.03 -9.34 3.00
N GLY A 57 11.83 -9.17 1.69
CA GLY A 57 12.16 -7.95 0.97
C GLY A 57 11.30 -6.76 1.39
N LYS A 58 11.70 -5.56 0.96
CA LYS A 58 10.94 -4.32 1.22
C LYS A 58 9.51 -4.43 0.67
N THR A 59 8.55 -3.94 1.45
CA THR A 59 7.14 -3.94 1.04
C THR A 59 6.94 -3.05 -0.20
N ILE A 60 6.13 -3.53 -1.14
CA ILE A 60 5.79 -2.83 -2.38
C ILE A 60 4.38 -2.25 -2.23
N GLY A 61 4.20 -0.98 -2.64
CA GLY A 61 2.89 -0.37 -2.79
C GLY A 61 2.40 -0.45 -4.23
N LEU A 62 1.16 -0.88 -4.42
CA LEU A 62 0.45 -0.85 -5.68
C LEU A 62 -0.86 -0.05 -5.53
N ILE A 63 -1.09 0.89 -6.44
CA ILE A 63 -2.36 1.61 -6.51
C ILE A 63 -3.04 1.24 -7.83
N ILE A 64 -4.25 0.72 -7.74
CA ILE A 64 -5.08 0.37 -8.90
C ILE A 64 -6.13 1.47 -9.07
N CYS A 65 -5.98 2.28 -10.12
CA CYS A 65 -6.92 3.33 -10.48
C CYS A 65 -7.68 2.96 -11.76
N LYS A 66 -8.95 3.39 -11.85
CA LYS A 66 -9.80 3.16 -13.02
C LYS A 66 -9.31 3.92 -14.26
N GLU A 67 -8.65 5.06 -14.08
CA GLU A 67 -8.16 5.90 -15.17
C GLU A 67 -6.64 5.91 -15.21
N LYS A 68 -6.11 5.71 -16.42
CA LYS A 68 -4.69 5.86 -16.73
C LYS A 68 -4.48 7.35 -16.99
N ASN A 69 -3.59 8.01 -16.24
CA ASN A 69 -3.02 9.27 -16.71
C ASN A 69 -2.32 8.95 -18.03
N ASN A 70 -2.98 9.25 -19.14
CA ASN A 70 -2.38 9.26 -20.47
C ASN A 70 -1.66 10.61 -20.61
N GLU A 71 -0.48 10.71 -20.03
CA GLU A 71 0.56 11.58 -20.58
C GLU A 71 1.48 10.75 -21.48
#